data_AF-A0A227J880-F1
#
_entry.id   AF-A0A227J880-F1
#
_cell.length_a   1.000
_cell.length_b   1.000
_cell.length_c   1.000
_cell.angle_alpha   90.00
_cell.angle_beta   90.00
_cell.angle_gamma   90.00
#
_symmetry.space_group_name_H-M   'P 1'
#
loop_
_entity.id
_entity.type
_entity.pdbx_description
1 polymer ?
#
loop_
_entity_poly.entity_id
_entity_poly.type
_entity_poly.pdbx_seq_one_letter_code
_entity_poly.pdbx_strand_id
1 'polypeptide(L)'
;SQSITNMLRQFGVQIDDSMDPKLRNVASVSVTASVDPMAGPGQTLDVVVSSIGDAKSLRGGTLLLTPLRGIDGEVYAIAQGSVVVGGLSAEGKSGSKVEVNTPTAGRVPNGATLEREIKTDFNQRDEITLNLRKPS
;
A
#
# COMPACT_ATOMS: atom_id res chain seq x y z
N SER A 1 17.22 -9.14 8.19
CA SER A 1 17.36 -7.92 9.00
C SER A 1 17.77 -6.70 8.17
N GLN A 2 18.51 -6.85 7.06
CA GLN A 2 19.02 -5.73 6.22
C GLN A 2 17.98 -4.68 5.80
N SER A 3 16.77 -5.09 5.38
CA SER A 3 15.74 -4.15 4.93
C SER A 3 15.27 -3.18 6.02
N ILE A 4 15.27 -3.62 7.29
CA ILE A 4 14.92 -2.76 8.43
C ILE A 4 16.07 -1.88 8.83
N THR A 5 17.29 -2.39 8.81
CA THR A 5 18.47 -1.57 9.04
C THR A 5 18.51 -0.42 8.04
N ASN A 6 18.21 -0.68 6.76
CA ASN A 6 18.10 0.36 5.73
C ASN A 6 16.95 1.34 6.00
N MET A 7 15.77 0.84 6.39
CA MET A 7 14.61 1.69 6.72
C MET A 7 14.91 2.62 7.91
N LEU A 8 15.44 2.07 9.01
CA LEU A 8 15.80 2.83 10.20
C LEU A 8 16.88 3.88 9.90
N ARG A 9 17.90 3.55 9.10
CA ARG A 9 18.87 4.55 8.62
C ARG A 9 18.20 5.64 7.77
N GLN A 10 17.23 5.30 6.92
CA GLN A 10 16.47 6.27 6.12
C GLN A 10 15.63 7.21 6.99
N PHE A 11 15.19 6.76 8.18
CA PHE A 11 14.54 7.59 9.20
C PHE A 11 15.53 8.25 10.18
N GLY A 12 16.85 8.19 9.92
CA GLY A 12 17.86 8.86 10.74
C GLY A 12 18.23 8.15 12.05
N VAL A 13 17.80 6.90 12.25
CA VAL A 13 18.17 6.09 13.41
C VAL A 13 19.59 5.55 13.21
N GLN A 14 20.50 5.89 14.13
CA GLN A 14 21.83 5.30 14.17
C GLN A 14 21.75 3.88 14.72
N ILE A 15 22.15 2.91 13.90
CA ILE A 15 22.24 1.51 14.30
C ILE A 15 23.72 1.17 14.38
N ASP A 16 24.15 0.68 15.54
CA ASP A 16 25.48 0.09 15.72
C ASP A 16 25.52 -1.24 14.95
N ASP A 17 26.55 -1.44 14.12
CA ASP A 17 26.71 -2.65 13.29
C ASP A 17 26.82 -3.95 14.12
N SER A 18 27.06 -3.85 15.43
CA SER A 18 27.07 -4.98 16.37
C SER A 18 25.67 -5.41 16.87
N MET A 19 24.65 -4.58 16.65
CA MET A 19 23.27 -4.90 17.00
C MET A 19 22.60 -5.67 15.86
N ASP A 20 22.45 -6.99 15.99
CA ASP A 20 21.51 -7.75 15.17
C ASP A 20 20.10 -7.56 15.74
N PRO A 21 19.23 -6.75 15.12
CA PRO A 21 17.87 -6.61 15.60
C PRO A 21 17.18 -7.97 15.44
N LYS A 22 17.04 -8.70 16.55
CA LYS A 22 16.27 -9.94 16.62
C LYS A 22 14.80 -9.61 16.45
N LEU A 23 14.38 -9.55 15.19
CA LEU A 23 13.06 -9.12 14.78
C LEU A 23 12.13 -10.32 14.72
N ARG A 24 11.22 -10.43 15.70
CA ARG A 24 10.24 -11.52 15.77
C ARG A 24 9.02 -11.33 14.86
N ASN A 25 8.72 -10.09 14.46
CA ASN A 25 7.47 -9.73 13.79
C ASN A 25 7.72 -8.73 12.65
N VAL A 26 8.43 -9.17 11.62
CA VAL A 26 8.72 -8.36 10.43
C VAL A 26 8.24 -9.11 9.21
N ALA A 27 7.48 -8.41 8.38
CA ALA A 27 7.08 -8.90 7.07
C ALA A 27 7.34 -7.82 6.02
N SER A 28 7.70 -8.24 4.82
CA SER A 28 7.65 -7.36 3.66
C SER A 28 6.19 -7.08 3.31
N VAL A 29 5.88 -5.90 2.79
CA VAL A 29 4.53 -5.53 2.36
C VAL A 29 4.55 -4.94 0.96
N SER A 30 3.56 -5.28 0.13
CA SER A 30 3.24 -4.56 -1.09
C SER A 30 2.23 -3.46 -0.77
N VAL A 31 2.42 -2.30 -1.39
CA VAL A 31 1.50 -1.16 -1.28
C VAL A 31 1.11 -0.76 -2.69
N THR A 32 -0.18 -0.75 -2.98
CA THR A 32 -0.71 -0.40 -4.30
C THR A 32 -1.85 0.60 -4.15
N ALA A 33 -1.98 1.49 -5.12
CA ALA A 33 -3.10 2.42 -5.23
C ALA A 33 -3.54 2.46 -6.69
N SER A 34 -4.83 2.69 -6.91
CA SER A 34 -5.38 3.00 -8.22
C SER A 34 -5.63 4.49 -8.30
N VAL A 35 -5.28 5.08 -9.43
CA VAL A 35 -5.51 6.51 -9.68
C VAL A 35 -6.67 6.63 -10.66
N ASP A 36 -7.68 7.41 -10.27
CA ASP A 36 -8.81 7.67 -11.14
C ASP A 36 -8.38 8.52 -12.35
N PRO A 37 -9.06 8.37 -13.51
CA PRO A 37 -8.81 9.23 -14.66
C PRO A 37 -8.91 10.71 -14.27
N MET A 38 -7.97 11.52 -14.75
CA MET A 38 -7.89 12.96 -14.49
C MET A 38 -7.62 13.34 -13.02
N ALA A 39 -7.19 12.41 -12.17
CA ALA A 39 -6.75 12.78 -10.83
C ALA A 39 -5.53 13.72 -10.88
N GLY A 40 -5.59 14.78 -10.07
CA GLY A 40 -4.58 15.84 -10.03
C GLY A 40 -3.79 15.84 -8.72
N PRO A 41 -2.63 16.52 -8.69
CA PRO A 41 -1.85 16.68 -7.47
C PRO A 41 -2.69 17.20 -6.29
N GLY A 42 -2.43 16.69 -5.09
CA GLY A 42 -3.16 16.98 -3.86
C GLY A 42 -4.40 16.13 -3.61
N GLN A 43 -4.87 15.37 -4.61
CA GLN A 43 -5.99 14.45 -4.41
C GLN A 43 -5.56 13.20 -3.62
N THR A 44 -6.48 12.66 -2.84
CA THR A 44 -6.26 11.46 -2.04
C THR A 44 -6.65 10.20 -2.79
N LEU A 45 -5.94 9.11 -2.52
CA LEU A 45 -6.13 7.80 -3.13
C LEU A 45 -6.32 6.75 -2.04
N ASP A 46 -7.17 5.78 -2.32
CA ASP A 46 -7.25 4.58 -1.50
C ASP A 46 -6.07 3.66 -1.79
N VAL A 47 -5.47 3.15 -0.70
CA VAL A 47 -4.31 2.28 -0.76
C VAL A 47 -4.68 0.88 -0.30
N VAL A 48 -4.21 -0.12 -1.01
CA VAL A 48 -4.25 -1.53 -0.60
C VAL A 48 -2.85 -1.93 -0.13
N VAL A 49 -2.80 -2.53 1.05
CA VAL A 49 -1.57 -3.07 1.64
C VAL A 49 -1.73 -4.57 1.74
N SER A 50 -0.71 -5.33 1.34
CA SER A 50 -0.72 -6.79 1.46
C SER A 50 0.63 -7.29 1.93
N SER A 51 0.63 -8.26 2.85
CA SER A 51 1.86 -8.90 3.32
C SER A 51 2.46 -9.78 2.22
N ILE A 52 3.75 -9.59 1.95
CA ILE A 52 4.60 -10.47 1.14
C ILE A 52 5.43 -11.30 2.14
N GLY A 53 4.82 -12.33 2.72
CA GLY A 53 5.47 -13.22 3.69
C GLY A 53 4.59 -13.56 4.88
N ASP A 54 5.22 -14.06 5.95
CA ASP A 54 4.56 -14.76 7.05
C ASP A 54 3.89 -13.86 8.11
N ALA A 55 3.45 -12.65 7.75
CA ALA A 55 2.70 -11.82 8.69
C ALA A 55 1.46 -12.57 9.16
N LYS A 56 1.28 -12.66 10.48
CA LYS A 56 0.07 -13.28 11.06
C LYS A 56 -1.17 -12.41 10.87
N SER A 57 -1.01 -11.09 10.84
CA SER A 57 -2.07 -10.10 10.62
C SER A 57 -1.46 -8.71 10.38
N LEU A 58 -2.14 -7.88 9.58
CA LEU A 58 -1.87 -6.44 9.43
C LEU A 58 -2.75 -5.58 10.35
N ARG A 59 -3.67 -6.20 11.11
CA ARG A 59 -4.61 -5.49 11.97
C ARG A 59 -3.86 -4.68 13.03
N GLY A 60 -4.18 -3.40 13.15
CA GLY A 60 -3.55 -2.48 14.09
C GLY A 60 -2.16 -2.01 13.67
N GLY A 61 -1.71 -2.39 12.46
CA GLY A 61 -0.49 -1.86 11.87
C GLY A 61 -0.66 -0.44 11.33
N THR A 62 0.45 0.29 11.25
CA THR A 62 0.53 1.61 10.62
C THR A 62 1.48 1.52 9.43
N LEU A 63 1.01 1.96 8.27
CA LEU A 63 1.84 2.18 7.10
C LEU A 63 2.64 3.47 7.30
N LEU A 64 3.96 3.34 7.33
CA LEU A 64 4.86 4.48 7.32
C LEU A 64 4.91 5.11 5.92
N LEU A 65 5.41 6.34 5.84
CA LEU A 65 5.58 7.07 4.59
C LEU A 65 6.24 6.19 3.52
N THR A 66 5.47 5.86 2.49
CA THR A 66 5.84 4.91 1.45
C THR A 66 5.59 5.55 0.08
N PRO A 67 6.64 5.81 -0.72
CA PRO A 67 6.47 6.34 -2.07
C PRO A 67 5.88 5.28 -3.00
N LEU A 68 4.86 5.65 -3.77
CA LEU A 68 4.24 4.84 -4.80
C LEU A 68 4.80 5.24 -6.16
N ARG A 69 5.36 4.26 -6.87
CA ARG A 69 6.03 4.46 -8.15
C ARG A 69 5.18 3.99 -9.31
N GLY A 70 5.25 4.75 -10.40
CA GLY A 70 4.75 4.31 -11.70
C GLY A 70 5.66 3.26 -12.32
N ILE A 71 5.21 2.69 -13.44
CA ILE A 71 6.00 1.73 -14.24
C ILE A 71 7.25 2.37 -14.86
N ASP A 72 7.29 3.69 -14.96
CA ASP A 72 8.41 4.51 -15.38
C ASP A 72 9.47 4.70 -14.28
N GLY A 73 9.19 4.23 -13.05
CA GLY A 73 10.06 4.34 -11.89
C GLY A 73 9.92 5.64 -11.10
N GLU A 74 9.12 6.59 -11.60
CA GLU A 74 8.91 7.90 -10.97
C GLU A 74 7.90 7.80 -9.83
N VAL A 75 8.08 8.62 -8.79
CA VAL A 75 7.14 8.68 -7.67
C VAL A 75 5.96 9.55 -8.06
N TYR A 76 4.75 8.99 -8.00
CA TYR A 76 3.51 9.72 -8.29
C TYR A 76 2.72 10.08 -7.05
N ALA A 77 2.77 9.22 -6.02
CA ALA A 77 2.02 9.43 -4.80
C ALA A 77 2.84 9.00 -3.57
N ILE A 78 2.45 9.52 -2.41
CA ILE A 78 3.02 9.15 -1.12
C ILE A 78 1.91 8.55 -0.27
N ALA A 79 2.09 7.31 0.19
CA ALA A 79 1.14 6.58 1.03
C ALA A 79 1.57 6.54 2.51
N GLN A 80 0.64 6.69 3.43
CA GLN A 80 0.83 6.54 4.88
C GLN A 80 -0.51 6.36 5.60
N GLY A 81 -0.46 5.84 6.83
CA GLY A 81 -1.61 5.86 7.74
C GLY A 81 -1.96 4.50 8.33
N SER A 82 -3.03 4.45 9.11
CA SER A 82 -3.46 3.25 9.82
C SER A 82 -4.07 2.22 8.86
N VAL A 83 -3.62 0.97 8.96
CA VAL A 83 -4.10 -0.12 8.12
C VAL A 83 -5.36 -0.72 8.71
N VAL A 84 -6.45 -0.65 7.94
CA VAL A 84 -7.73 -1.26 8.28
C VAL A 84 -7.82 -2.61 7.56
N VAL A 85 -8.00 -3.68 8.32
CA VAL A 85 -8.15 -5.05 7.80
C VAL A 85 -9.61 -5.46 7.94
N GLY A 86 -10.22 -5.92 6.85
CA GLY A 86 -11.55 -6.53 6.89
C GLY A 86 -11.46 -7.96 7.39
N GLY A 87 -12.15 -8.31 8.47
CA GLY A 87 -12.27 -9.71 8.90
C GLY A 87 -12.56 -9.94 10.37
N LEU A 88 -13.54 -10.81 10.65
CA LEU A 88 -13.88 -11.33 11.96
C LEU A 88 -13.21 -12.70 12.10
N SER A 89 -12.18 -12.81 12.94
CA SER A 89 -11.57 -14.10 13.30
C SER A 89 -12.28 -14.63 14.54
N ALA A 90 -13.09 -15.69 14.41
CA ALA A 90 -13.74 -16.35 15.53
C ALA A 90 -13.13 -17.76 15.73
N GLU A 91 -12.53 -17.99 16.89
CA GLU A 91 -12.08 -19.33 17.30
C GLU A 91 -13.24 -20.05 18.00
N GLY A 92 -13.70 -21.16 17.40
CA GLY A 92 -14.67 -22.03 18.05
C GLY A 92 -14.02 -22.88 19.14
N LYS A 93 -14.72 -23.11 20.26
CA LYS A 93 -14.29 -23.98 21.37
C LYS A 93 -13.96 -25.44 20.98
N SER A 94 -14.25 -25.83 19.74
CA SER A 94 -14.04 -27.17 19.18
C SER A 94 -12.70 -27.34 18.43
N GLY A 95 -11.85 -26.29 18.38
CA GLY A 95 -10.59 -26.32 17.62
C GLY A 95 -10.74 -26.04 16.12
N SER A 96 -11.97 -25.89 15.62
CA SER A 96 -12.24 -25.48 14.23
C SER A 96 -12.04 -23.98 14.07
N LYS A 97 -11.00 -23.59 13.31
CA LYS A 97 -10.72 -22.20 12.93
C LYS A 97 -11.51 -21.87 11.65
N VAL A 98 -12.53 -21.03 11.75
CA VAL A 98 -13.22 -20.46 10.58
C VAL A 98 -12.62 -19.08 10.34
N GLU A 99 -11.65 -19.00 9.43
CA GLU A 99 -10.99 -17.75 9.07
C GLU A 99 -11.77 -17.09 7.94
N VAL A 100 -12.78 -16.27 8.29
CA VAL A 100 -13.49 -15.43 7.32
C VAL A 100 -12.67 -14.15 7.11
N ASN A 101 -12.00 -14.09 5.96
CA ASN A 101 -11.08 -13.04 5.48
C ASN A 101 -9.59 -13.23 5.83
N THR A 102 -8.73 -12.90 4.87
CA THR A 102 -7.27 -12.91 4.97
C THR A 102 -6.79 -11.74 5.82
N PRO A 103 -6.32 -11.96 7.07
CA PRO A 103 -5.88 -10.87 7.96
C PRO A 103 -4.59 -10.19 7.48
N THR A 104 -4.00 -10.69 6.39
CA THR A 104 -2.74 -10.28 5.78
C THR A 104 -2.90 -9.22 4.68
N ALA A 105 -4.13 -8.80 4.39
CA ALA A 105 -4.43 -7.70 3.48
C ALA A 105 -5.29 -6.64 4.16
N GLY A 106 -5.01 -5.36 3.91
CA GLY A 106 -5.72 -4.23 4.48
C GLY A 106 -5.80 -3.07 3.52
N ARG A 107 -6.55 -2.04 3.90
CA ARG A 107 -6.67 -0.79 3.17
C ARG A 107 -6.34 0.39 4.06
N VAL A 108 -5.82 1.44 3.45
CA VAL A 108 -5.71 2.77 4.05
C VAL A 108 -6.57 3.71 3.20
N PRO A 109 -7.83 3.96 3.61
CA PRO A 109 -8.72 4.85 2.88
C PRO A 109 -8.16 6.27 2.85
N ASN A 110 -8.16 6.93 1.69
CA ASN A 110 -7.51 8.22 1.48
C ASN A 110 -6.05 8.26 1.99
N GLY A 111 -5.39 7.09 2.00
CA GLY A 111 -4.09 6.89 2.62
C GLY A 111 -2.91 7.34 1.77
N ALA A 112 -3.14 7.70 0.50
CA ALA A 112 -2.10 8.28 -0.33
C ALA A 112 -2.50 9.63 -0.86
N THR A 113 -1.52 10.51 -1.07
CA THR A 113 -1.68 11.79 -1.74
C THR A 113 -0.92 11.75 -3.06
N LEU A 114 -1.60 12.13 -4.16
CA LEU A 114 -0.96 12.27 -5.46
C LEU A 114 -0.10 13.53 -5.43
N GLU A 115 1.21 13.39 -5.63
CA GLU A 115 2.18 14.49 -5.60
C GLU A 115 2.52 14.99 -7.00
N ARG A 116 2.32 14.14 -8.01
CA ARG A 116 2.70 14.40 -9.40
C ARG A 116 1.54 14.19 -10.35
N GLU A 117 1.40 15.11 -11.30
CA GLU A 117 0.41 15.02 -12.36
C GLU A 117 0.74 13.85 -13.31
N ILE A 118 -0.29 13.06 -13.62
CA ILE A 118 -0.22 12.04 -14.66
C ILE A 118 -0.53 12.74 -15.98
N LYS A 119 0.49 12.92 -16.82
CA LYS A 119 0.32 13.57 -18.12
C LYS A 119 -0.67 12.79 -18.97
N THR A 120 -1.70 13.48 -19.44
CA THR A 120 -2.63 12.96 -20.44
C THR A 120 -2.63 13.93 -21.62
N ASP A 121 -2.76 13.40 -22.83
CA ASP A 121 -2.91 14.18 -24.05
C ASP A 121 -4.39 14.43 -24.40
N PHE A 122 -5.32 14.10 -23.49
CA PHE A 122 -6.76 14.17 -23.73
C PHE A 122 -7.21 15.57 -24.17
N ASN A 123 -6.70 16.62 -23.53
CA ASN A 123 -7.04 18.01 -23.86
C ASN A 123 -6.34 18.55 -25.13
N GLN A 124 -5.40 17.79 -25.70
CA GLN A 124 -4.62 18.18 -26.88
C GLN A 124 -5.12 17.51 -28.16
N ARG A 125 -6.06 16.57 -28.07
CA ARG A 125 -6.61 15.85 -29.23
C ARG A 125 -7.85 16.56 -29.75
N ASP A 126 -7.89 16.79 -31.06
CA ASP A 126 -9.05 17.37 -31.75
C ASP A 126 -10.22 16.36 -31.88
N GLU A 127 -9.94 15.07 -31.70
CA GLU A 127 -10.91 13.98 -31.82
C GLU A 127 -11.01 13.17 -30.53
N ILE A 128 -12.23 12.83 -30.12
CA ILE A 128 -12.52 11.97 -28.97
C ILE A 128 -12.81 10.55 -29.47
N THR A 129 -11.95 9.60 -29.12
CA THR A 129 -12.18 8.17 -29.41
C THR A 129 -12.90 7.49 -28.24
N LEU A 130 -14.12 7.00 -28.49
CA LEU A 130 -14.92 6.28 -27.49
C LEU A 130 -14.74 4.76 -27.64
N ASN A 131 -14.01 4.14 -26.72
CA ASN A 131 -13.91 2.68 -26.64
C ASN A 131 -15.05 2.12 -25.79
N LEU A 132 -16.10 1.64 -26.45
CA LEU A 132 -17.29 1.11 -25.81
C LEU A 132 -17.16 -0.39 -25.54
N ARG A 133 -17.31 -0.81 -24.28
CA ARG A 133 -17.32 -2.25 -23.91
C ARG A 133 -18.57 -2.97 -24.41
N LYS A 134 -19.67 -2.24 -24.57
CA LYS A 134 -20.93 -2.71 -25.17
C LYS A 134 -21.44 -1.62 -26.10
N PRO A 135 -21.02 -1.61 -27.37
CA PRO A 135 -21.76 -0.87 -28.39
C PRO A 135 -23.15 -1.53 -28.51
N SER A 136 -24.18 -0.72 -28.74
CA SER A 136 -25.60 -1.08 -28.78
C SER A 136 -25.90 -2.45 -29.39
#